data_AF-A0A7Z0J682-F1
#
_entry.id   AF-A0A7Z0J682-F1
#
_cell.length_a   1.000
_cell.length_b   1.000
_cell.length_c   1.000
_cell.angle_alpha   90.00
_cell.angle_beta   90.00
_cell.angle_gamma   90.00
#
_symmetry.space_group_name_H-M   'P 1'
#
loop_
_entity.id
_entity.type
_entity.pdbx_description
1 polymer ?
#
loop_
_entity_poly.entity_id
_entity_poly.type
_entity_poly.pdbx_seq_one_letter_code
_entity_poly.pdbx_strand_id
1 'polypeptide(L)'
;MSPIRAAVPSDIPEILRLIVELAVYEKEPDAVVTTEDSLRAALFGENPMVFAIVVDGEADAEGSPTLAGMALWYLTFSTWEGVHGIHLEDLYVRPGYRGSGHGKALLLRLAEICVERGYKRLEWAVLDWNEPAIGFYRSIGAVSMDGWSTFRLDGDALARAEAH
;
A
#
# COMPACT_ATOMS: atom_id res chain seq x y z
N MET A 1 -4.22 1.59 -20.89
CA MET A 1 -3.93 1.53 -19.45
C MET A 1 -2.45 1.78 -19.29
N SER A 2 -2.05 2.77 -18.49
CA SER A 2 -0.63 3.04 -18.23
C SER A 2 0.02 1.81 -17.57
N PRO A 3 1.29 1.48 -17.89
CA PRO A 3 1.95 0.33 -17.31
C PRO A 3 2.17 0.51 -15.81
N ILE A 4 2.09 -0.60 -15.06
CA ILE A 4 2.50 -0.63 -13.65
C ILE A 4 4.02 -0.70 -13.60
N ARG A 5 4.66 0.21 -12.86
CA ARG A 5 6.12 0.25 -12.71
C ARG A 5 6.53 0.36 -11.24
N ALA A 6 7.77 -0.01 -10.95
CA ALA A 6 8.36 0.31 -9.65
C ALA A 6 8.44 1.84 -9.47
N ALA A 7 8.22 2.30 -8.25
CA ALA A 7 8.49 3.69 -7.89
C ALA A 7 9.99 4.01 -8.01
N VAL A 8 10.30 5.25 -8.34
CA VAL A 8 11.65 5.82 -8.37
C VAL A 8 11.74 7.01 -7.41
N PRO A 9 12.95 7.46 -7.02
CA PRO A 9 13.10 8.53 -6.03
C PRO A 9 12.45 9.87 -6.39
N SER A 10 12.16 10.12 -7.67
CA SER A 10 11.43 11.29 -8.15
C SER A 10 9.92 11.21 -7.95
N ASP A 11 9.36 10.02 -7.67
CA ASP A 11 7.93 9.83 -7.42
C ASP A 11 7.51 10.19 -5.99
N ILE A 12 8.47 10.40 -5.07
CA ILE A 12 8.20 10.59 -3.64
C ILE A 12 7.19 11.71 -3.33
N PRO A 13 7.29 12.91 -3.94
CA PRO A 13 6.30 13.97 -3.68
C PRO A 13 4.88 13.54 -4.04
N GLU A 14 4.70 12.85 -5.18
CA GLU A 14 3.39 12.35 -5.60
C GLU A 14 2.93 11.16 -4.77
N ILE A 15 3.82 10.26 -4.34
CA ILE A 15 3.48 9.18 -3.41
C ILE A 15 2.95 9.77 -2.09
N LEU A 16 3.66 10.74 -1.51
CA LEU A 16 3.20 11.41 -0.28
C LEU A 16 1.82 12.04 -0.47
N ARG A 17 1.59 12.68 -1.63
CA ARG A 17 0.28 13.25 -1.96
C ARG A 17 -0.81 12.17 -2.05
N LEU A 18 -0.54 11.03 -2.68
CA LEU A 18 -1.49 9.91 -2.74
C LEU A 18 -1.78 9.32 -1.35
N ILE A 19 -0.80 9.26 -0.44
CA ILE A 19 -1.00 8.83 0.96
C ILE A 19 -1.96 9.80 1.67
N VAL A 20 -1.75 11.11 1.52
CA VAL A 20 -2.65 12.12 2.10
C VAL A 20 -4.06 12.01 1.51
N GLU A 21 -4.18 11.82 0.20
CA GLU A 21 -5.48 11.63 -0.47
C GLU A 21 -6.21 10.35 -0.02
N LEU A 22 -5.47 9.27 0.27
CA LEU A 22 -6.01 8.05 0.87
C LEU A 22 -6.48 8.30 2.30
N ALA A 23 -5.67 8.93 3.15
CA ALA A 23 -6.02 9.24 4.53
C ALA A 23 -7.29 10.12 4.63
N VAL A 24 -7.43 11.10 3.72
CA VAL A 24 -8.67 11.89 3.60
C VAL A 24 -9.87 11.00 3.26
N TYR A 25 -9.71 10.06 2.32
CA TYR A 25 -10.78 9.11 1.96
C TYR A 25 -11.15 8.17 3.12
N GLU A 26 -10.17 7.76 3.92
CA GLU A 26 -10.33 6.92 5.10
C GLU A 26 -10.82 7.68 6.34
N LYS A 27 -10.98 9.01 6.23
CA LYS A 27 -11.44 9.92 7.29
C LYS A 27 -10.43 10.11 8.43
N GLU A 28 -9.14 9.94 8.15
CA GLU A 28 -8.03 10.14 9.09
C GLU A 28 -6.93 11.08 8.55
N PRO A 29 -7.24 12.27 8.01
CA PRO A 29 -6.24 13.14 7.38
C PRO A 29 -5.13 13.60 8.34
N ASP A 30 -5.46 13.79 9.62
CA ASP A 30 -4.52 14.27 10.65
C ASP A 30 -3.55 13.18 11.13
N ALA A 31 -3.76 11.91 10.73
CA ALA A 31 -2.87 10.80 11.08
C ALA A 31 -1.58 10.80 10.24
N VAL A 32 -1.54 11.51 9.12
CA VAL A 32 -0.37 11.54 8.23
C VAL A 32 0.71 12.47 8.80
N VAL A 33 1.62 11.87 9.56
CA VAL A 33 2.85 12.54 10.03
C VAL A 33 4.08 12.25 9.16
N THR A 34 3.90 11.42 8.13
CA THR A 34 4.94 11.00 7.19
C THR A 34 5.44 12.18 6.36
N THR A 35 6.76 12.24 6.16
CA THR A 35 7.44 13.28 5.36
C THR A 35 8.12 12.68 4.13
N GLU A 36 8.44 13.51 3.13
CA GLU A 36 9.21 13.07 1.96
C GLU A 36 10.55 12.43 2.33
N ASP A 37 11.24 12.99 3.33
CA ASP A 37 12.53 12.45 3.80
C ASP A 37 12.36 11.07 4.44
N SER A 38 11.31 10.88 5.27
CA SER A 38 11.02 9.58 5.88
C SER A 38 10.65 8.54 4.82
N LEU A 39 9.87 8.92 3.79
CA LEU A 39 9.53 8.04 2.66
C LEU A 39 10.77 7.72 1.82
N ARG A 40 11.64 8.69 1.57
CA ARG A 40 12.90 8.49 0.85
C ARG A 40 13.77 7.46 1.55
N ALA A 41 13.92 7.58 2.87
CA ALA A 41 14.68 6.64 3.68
C ALA A 41 14.05 5.24 3.67
N ALA A 42 12.72 5.15 3.77
CA ALA A 42 12.00 3.87 3.80
C ALA A 42 12.04 3.12 2.46
N LEU A 43 11.79 3.82 1.35
CA LEU A 43 11.66 3.24 0.00
C LEU A 43 13.01 3.08 -0.72
N PHE A 44 13.98 3.95 -0.45
CA PHE A 44 15.23 4.05 -1.22
C PHE A 44 16.47 4.21 -0.34
N GLY A 45 16.39 3.87 0.96
CA GLY A 45 17.56 3.79 1.84
C GLY A 45 18.49 2.64 1.46
N GLU A 46 19.56 2.43 2.25
CA GLU A 46 20.58 1.41 1.99
C GLU A 46 20.01 -0.02 1.99
N ASN A 47 19.04 -0.29 2.86
CA ASN A 47 18.36 -1.59 2.97
C ASN A 47 16.83 -1.36 3.06
N PRO A 48 16.16 -1.08 1.92
CA PRO A 48 14.74 -0.75 1.94
C PRO A 48 13.93 -1.99 2.29
N MET A 49 13.04 -1.84 3.26
CA MET A 49 12.08 -2.88 3.70
C MET A 49 10.65 -2.58 3.24
N VAL A 50 10.45 -1.41 2.64
CA VAL A 50 9.19 -0.92 2.08
C VAL A 50 9.40 -0.71 0.59
N PHE A 51 8.38 -1.04 -0.20
CA PHE A 51 8.42 -0.99 -1.65
C PHE A 51 7.14 -0.33 -2.17
N ALA A 52 7.21 0.28 -3.35
CA ALA A 52 6.07 0.86 -4.00
C ALA A 52 6.04 0.54 -5.51
N ILE A 53 4.85 0.23 -6.01
CA ILE A 53 4.55 0.20 -7.45
C ILE A 53 3.52 1.29 -7.74
N VAL A 54 3.63 1.91 -8.91
CA VAL A 54 2.85 3.09 -9.28
C VAL A 54 2.29 2.97 -10.68
N VAL A 55 1.27 3.79 -10.95
CA VAL A 55 0.67 3.98 -12.27
C VAL A 55 0.83 5.43 -12.66
N ASP A 56 1.47 5.70 -13.79
CA ASP A 56 1.59 7.07 -14.30
C ASP A 56 0.23 7.64 -14.70
N GLY A 57 -0.03 8.87 -14.26
CA GLY A 57 -1.17 9.68 -14.65
C GLY A 57 -0.83 10.65 -15.79
N GLU A 58 -1.83 11.41 -16.20
CA GLU A 58 -1.64 12.56 -17.09
C GLU A 58 -0.86 13.66 -16.37
N ALA A 59 0.00 14.38 -17.10
CA ALA A 59 0.72 15.50 -16.54
C ALA A 59 -0.25 16.56 -15.98
N ASP A 60 0.15 17.26 -14.92
CA ASP A 60 -0.64 18.37 -14.40
C ASP A 60 -0.68 19.56 -15.37
N ALA A 61 -1.38 20.63 -14.99
CA ALA A 61 -1.54 21.82 -15.82
C ALA A 61 -0.20 22.50 -16.15
N GLU A 62 0.82 22.27 -15.32
CA GLU A 62 2.18 22.78 -15.46
C GLU A 62 3.08 21.82 -16.27
N GLY A 63 2.56 20.66 -16.68
CA GLY A 63 3.28 19.65 -17.43
C GLY A 63 4.14 18.72 -16.57
N SER A 64 3.99 18.77 -15.24
CA SER A 64 4.71 17.90 -14.32
C SER A 64 4.14 16.48 -14.32
N PRO A 65 4.96 15.42 -14.23
CA PRO A 65 4.48 14.06 -14.12
C PRO A 65 3.59 13.87 -12.88
N THR A 66 2.48 13.14 -13.02
CA THR A 66 1.62 12.77 -11.89
C THR A 66 1.45 11.27 -11.80
N LEU A 67 0.95 10.79 -10.66
CA LEU A 67 0.58 9.39 -10.48
C LEU A 67 -0.94 9.22 -10.43
N ALA A 68 -1.47 8.30 -11.23
CA ALA A 68 -2.87 7.89 -11.19
C ALA A 68 -3.22 7.03 -9.97
N GLY A 69 -2.23 6.30 -9.44
CA GLY A 69 -2.39 5.45 -8.27
C GLY A 69 -1.10 4.75 -7.85
N MET A 70 -1.13 4.12 -6.69
CA MET A 70 -0.01 3.43 -6.08
C MET A 70 -0.46 2.20 -5.30
N ALA A 71 0.49 1.28 -5.09
CA ALA A 71 0.43 0.28 -4.03
C ALA A 71 1.75 0.29 -3.25
N LEU A 72 1.69 0.51 -1.94
CA LEU A 72 2.82 0.52 -1.01
C LEU A 72 2.76 -0.73 -0.14
N TRP A 73 3.88 -1.45 -0.03
CA TRP A 73 3.89 -2.80 0.54
C TRP A 73 5.24 -3.15 1.16
N TYR A 74 5.25 -4.18 1.99
CA TYR A 74 6.45 -4.74 2.61
C TYR A 74 6.37 -6.26 2.73
N LEU A 75 7.51 -6.89 3.07
CA LEU A 75 7.56 -8.33 3.22
C LEU A 75 7.07 -8.76 4.60
N THR A 76 6.25 -9.81 4.61
CA THR A 76 5.93 -10.58 5.82
C THR A 76 6.64 -11.92 5.79
N PHE A 77 6.57 -12.68 6.89
CA PHE A 77 7.08 -14.04 6.95
C PHE A 77 6.02 -14.96 7.54
N SER A 78 5.83 -16.13 6.92
CA SER A 78 4.98 -17.19 7.46
C SER A 78 5.86 -18.21 8.17
N THR A 79 5.73 -18.35 9.48
CA THR A 79 6.46 -19.37 10.24
C THR A 79 5.97 -20.78 9.95
N TRP A 80 4.75 -20.93 9.43
CA TRP A 80 4.18 -22.23 9.07
C TRP A 80 4.62 -22.69 7.68
N GLU A 81 4.82 -21.75 6.75
CA GLU A 81 5.25 -22.07 5.39
C GLU A 81 6.77 -21.87 5.17
N GLY A 82 7.45 -21.23 6.11
CA GLY A 82 8.89 -20.99 6.08
C GLY A 82 9.34 -20.03 4.97
N VAL A 83 8.44 -19.22 4.43
CA VAL A 83 8.70 -18.31 3.31
C VAL A 83 8.02 -16.96 3.52
N HIS A 84 8.47 -15.98 2.72
CA HIS A 84 7.90 -14.64 2.75
C HIS A 84 6.48 -14.57 2.18
N GLY A 85 5.79 -13.52 2.56
CA GLY A 85 4.57 -12.99 1.94
C GLY A 85 4.73 -11.50 1.66
N ILE A 86 3.68 -10.89 1.13
CA ILE A 86 3.55 -9.43 1.03
C ILE A 86 2.42 -8.98 1.95
N HIS A 87 2.67 -7.93 2.74
CA HIS A 87 1.61 -7.07 3.27
C HIS A 87 1.49 -5.85 2.38
N LEU A 88 0.29 -5.63 1.84
CA LEU A 88 -0.08 -4.41 1.16
C LEU A 88 -0.61 -3.43 2.21
N GLU A 89 0.14 -2.35 2.43
CA GLU A 89 -0.20 -1.30 3.39
C GLU A 89 -1.24 -0.35 2.78
N ASP A 90 -0.89 0.28 1.66
CA ASP A 90 -1.76 1.25 0.98
C ASP A 90 -2.05 0.83 -0.45
N LEU A 91 -3.32 0.85 -0.83
CA LEU A 91 -3.77 0.77 -2.22
C LEU A 91 -4.69 1.94 -2.55
N TYR A 92 -4.22 2.83 -3.42
CA TYR A 92 -5.00 4.01 -3.78
C TYR A 92 -4.96 4.29 -5.29
N VAL A 93 -6.12 4.66 -5.82
CA VAL A 93 -6.27 5.19 -7.18
C VAL A 93 -7.08 6.48 -7.08
N ARG A 94 -6.56 7.54 -7.68
CA ARG A 94 -7.21 8.86 -7.74
C ARG A 94 -8.62 8.73 -8.32
N PRO A 95 -9.63 9.47 -7.82
CA PRO A 95 -11.03 9.33 -8.24
C PRO A 95 -11.25 9.37 -9.76
N GLY A 96 -10.57 10.27 -10.47
CA GLY A 96 -10.68 10.40 -11.94
C GLY A 96 -10.17 9.20 -12.73
N TYR A 97 -9.38 8.32 -12.11
CA TYR A 97 -8.83 7.10 -12.72
C TYR A 97 -9.54 5.83 -12.24
N ARG A 98 -10.55 5.93 -11.36
CA ARG A 98 -11.31 4.77 -10.89
C ARG A 98 -12.22 4.20 -12.00
N GLY A 99 -12.53 2.91 -11.91
CA GLY A 99 -13.33 2.20 -12.93
C GLY A 99 -12.57 1.80 -14.21
N SER A 100 -11.33 2.26 -14.38
CA SER A 100 -10.48 1.92 -15.55
C SER A 100 -9.55 0.72 -15.33
N GLY A 101 -9.67 0.03 -14.19
CA GLY A 101 -8.93 -1.21 -13.90
C GLY A 101 -7.59 -1.04 -13.19
N HIS A 102 -7.11 0.18 -12.94
CA HIS A 102 -5.80 0.41 -12.31
C HIS A 102 -5.64 -0.25 -10.93
N GLY A 103 -6.66 -0.19 -10.05
CA GLY A 103 -6.59 -0.83 -8.73
C GLY A 103 -6.45 -2.35 -8.82
N LYS A 104 -7.14 -2.97 -9.79
CA LYS A 104 -6.98 -4.39 -10.10
C LYS A 104 -5.59 -4.70 -10.66
N ALA A 105 -5.09 -3.88 -11.56
CA ALA A 105 -3.77 -4.08 -12.15
C ALA A 105 -2.64 -3.97 -11.09
N LEU A 106 -2.72 -3.01 -10.18
CA LEU A 106 -1.79 -2.88 -9.06
C LEU A 106 -1.79 -4.14 -8.17
N LEU A 107 -2.97 -4.60 -7.77
CA LEU A 107 -3.10 -5.75 -6.88
C LEU A 107 -2.67 -7.06 -7.55
N LEU A 108 -3.02 -7.25 -8.84
CA LEU A 108 -2.55 -8.40 -9.62
C LEU A 108 -1.03 -8.37 -9.81
N ARG A 109 -0.42 -7.19 -9.97
CA ARG A 109 1.04 -7.09 -10.05
C ARG A 109 1.72 -7.53 -8.75
N LEU A 110 1.14 -7.24 -7.59
CA LEU A 110 1.65 -7.78 -6.32
C LEU A 110 1.51 -9.30 -6.23
N ALA A 111 0.38 -9.86 -6.69
CA ALA A 111 0.19 -11.31 -6.75
C ALA A 111 1.21 -11.98 -7.69
N GLU A 112 1.51 -11.37 -8.85
CA GLU A 112 2.57 -11.83 -9.75
C GLU A 112 3.95 -11.81 -9.06
N ILE A 113 4.29 -10.73 -8.34
CA ILE A 113 5.54 -10.66 -7.56
C ILE A 113 5.61 -11.79 -6.53
N CYS A 114 4.49 -12.11 -5.86
CA CYS A 114 4.45 -13.24 -4.95
C CYS A 114 4.79 -14.56 -5.66
N VAL A 115 4.16 -14.82 -6.81
CA VAL A 115 4.42 -16.04 -7.59
C VAL A 115 5.87 -16.10 -8.10
N GLU A 116 6.36 -15.02 -8.71
CA GLU A 116 7.72 -14.89 -9.24
C GLU A 116 8.79 -15.17 -8.18
N ARG A 117 8.55 -14.74 -6.94
CA ARG A 117 9.51 -14.85 -5.82
C ARG A 117 9.26 -16.05 -4.90
N GLY A 118 8.26 -16.88 -5.21
CA GLY A 118 7.87 -18.03 -4.39
C GLY A 118 7.23 -17.66 -3.05
N TYR A 119 6.74 -16.43 -2.90
CA TYR A 119 5.98 -16.00 -1.72
C TYR A 119 4.59 -16.61 -1.75
N LYS A 120 4.05 -16.92 -0.56
CA LYS A 120 2.83 -17.73 -0.46
C LYS A 120 1.55 -16.96 -0.22
N ARG A 121 1.66 -15.71 0.20
CA ARG A 121 0.49 -14.88 0.54
C ARG A 121 0.70 -13.42 0.20
N LEU A 122 -0.41 -12.79 -0.13
CA LEU A 122 -0.59 -11.34 -0.24
C LEU A 122 -1.76 -10.98 0.67
N GLU A 123 -1.52 -10.15 1.68
CA GLU A 123 -2.49 -9.79 2.72
C GLU A 123 -2.58 -8.28 2.86
N TRP A 124 -3.75 -7.76 3.26
CA TRP A 124 -3.99 -6.34 3.53
C TRP A 124 -5.16 -6.19 4.51
N ALA A 125 -5.24 -5.03 5.15
CA ALA A 125 -6.41 -4.63 5.92
C ALA A 125 -7.41 -3.86 5.05
N VAL A 126 -8.68 -3.89 5.44
CA VAL A 126 -9.73 -3.07 4.83
C VAL A 126 -10.68 -2.61 5.93
N LEU A 127 -11.08 -1.34 5.90
CA LEU A 127 -12.09 -0.81 6.81
C LEU A 127 -13.42 -1.54 6.60
N ASP A 128 -14.06 -1.94 7.70
CA ASP A 128 -15.27 -2.77 7.71
C ASP A 128 -16.44 -2.17 6.92
N TRP A 129 -16.51 -0.84 6.86
CA TRP A 129 -17.53 -0.09 6.13
C TRP A 129 -17.26 0.03 4.63
N ASN A 130 -16.06 -0.30 4.15
CA ASN A 130 -15.65 -0.10 2.75
C ASN A 130 -16.15 -1.25 1.86
N GLU A 131 -17.48 -1.44 1.82
CA GLU A 131 -18.14 -2.48 1.02
C GLU A 131 -17.73 -2.48 -0.47
N PRO A 132 -17.51 -1.32 -1.14
CA PRO A 132 -17.00 -1.32 -2.51
C PRO A 132 -15.63 -2.00 -2.65
N ALA A 133 -14.70 -1.74 -1.72
CA ALA A 133 -13.38 -2.37 -1.73
C ALA A 133 -13.49 -3.87 -1.37
N ILE A 134 -14.28 -4.22 -0.36
CA ILE A 134 -14.52 -5.61 0.05
C ILE A 134 -15.08 -6.44 -1.10
N GLY A 135 -16.09 -5.93 -1.81
CA GLY A 135 -16.68 -6.59 -2.97
C GLY A 135 -15.64 -6.79 -4.10
N PHE A 136 -14.81 -5.79 -4.34
CA PHE A 136 -13.70 -5.88 -5.29
C PHE A 136 -12.69 -6.97 -4.87
N TYR A 137 -12.26 -7.01 -3.61
CA TYR A 137 -11.32 -8.01 -3.11
C TYR A 137 -11.87 -9.44 -3.21
N ARG A 138 -13.15 -9.64 -2.88
CA ARG A 138 -13.80 -10.95 -3.06
C ARG A 138 -13.86 -11.37 -4.53
N SER A 139 -14.08 -10.42 -5.45
CA SER A 139 -14.17 -10.70 -6.89
C SER A 139 -12.88 -11.26 -7.50
N ILE A 140 -11.74 -11.05 -6.85
CA ILE A 140 -10.43 -11.56 -7.27
C ILE A 140 -9.96 -12.77 -6.44
N GLY A 141 -10.84 -13.30 -5.57
CA GLY A 141 -10.57 -14.50 -4.77
C GLY A 141 -9.96 -14.25 -3.39
N ALA A 142 -9.88 -12.99 -2.94
CA ALA A 142 -9.45 -12.71 -1.56
C ALA A 142 -10.54 -13.14 -0.57
N VAL A 143 -10.11 -13.67 0.58
CA VAL A 143 -10.99 -14.12 1.67
C VAL A 143 -10.70 -13.31 2.92
N SER A 144 -11.72 -13.13 3.76
CA SER A 144 -11.55 -12.54 5.09
C SER A 144 -10.84 -13.54 6.01
N MET A 145 -9.93 -13.06 6.85
CA MET A 145 -9.27 -13.87 7.88
C MET A 145 -10.11 -13.95 9.16
N ASP A 146 -11.31 -14.50 9.03
CA ASP A 146 -12.25 -14.62 10.14
C ASP A 146 -11.64 -15.45 11.29
N GLY A 147 -11.84 -14.98 12.53
CA GLY A 147 -11.26 -15.59 13.74
C GLY A 147 -9.91 -15.01 14.16
N TRP A 148 -9.31 -14.12 13.37
CA TRP A 148 -8.13 -13.34 13.74
C TRP A 148 -8.51 -11.87 13.96
N SER A 149 -7.86 -11.21 14.91
CA SER A 149 -8.04 -9.78 15.17
C SER A 149 -6.68 -9.10 15.22
N THR A 150 -6.59 -7.91 14.63
CA THR A 150 -5.40 -7.07 14.73
C THR A 150 -5.37 -6.44 16.12
N PHE A 151 -4.29 -6.67 16.86
CA PHE A 151 -3.99 -5.98 18.11
C PHE A 151 -2.86 -4.99 17.85
N ARG A 152 -3.02 -3.75 18.32
CA ARG A 152 -2.00 -2.70 18.22
C ARG A 152 -1.65 -2.21 19.62
N LEU A 153 -0.35 -2.11 19.89
CA LEU A 153 0.22 -1.44 21.05
C LEU A 153 1.07 -0.29 20.52
N ASP A 154 0.72 0.95 20.86
CA ASP A 154 1.35 2.16 20.32
C ASP A 154 1.59 3.25 21.39
N GLY A 155 2.27 4.33 20.98
CA GLY A 155 2.49 5.53 21.79
C GLY A 155 3.01 5.26 23.20
N ASP A 156 2.40 5.91 24.19
CA ASP A 156 2.78 5.77 25.60
C ASP A 156 2.67 4.32 26.12
N ALA A 157 1.83 3.48 25.51
CA ALA A 157 1.68 2.10 25.92
C ALA A 157 2.94 1.27 25.59
N LEU A 158 3.59 1.56 24.45
CA LEU A 158 4.91 1.00 24.14
C LEU A 158 5.97 1.51 25.12
N ALA A 159 6.00 2.82 25.39
CA ALA A 159 6.98 3.41 26.31
C ALA A 159 6.88 2.81 27.74
N ARG A 160 5.67 2.49 28.19
CA ARG A 160 5.46 1.81 29.49
C ARG A 160 5.88 0.34 29.48
N ALA A 161 5.79 -0.34 28.34
CA ALA A 161 6.16 -1.74 28.22
C ALA A 161 7.69 -1.95 28.27
N GLU A 162 8.49 -0.97 27.83
CA GLU A 162 9.95 -0.98 27.98
C GLU A 162 10.40 -0.95 29.44
N ALA A 163 9.59 -0.35 30.33
CA ALA A 163 9.92 -0.18 31.74
C ALA A 163 9.65 -1.42 32.62
N HIS A 164 9.25 -2.56 32.03
CA HIS A 164 9.00 -3.84 32.71
C HIS A 164 9.98 -4.92 32.23
#